data_AF-A0AAW2JRK9-F1
#
_entry.id   AF-A0AAW2JRK9-F1
#
_cell.length_a   1.000
_cell.length_b   1.000
_cell.length_c   1.000
_cell.angle_alpha   90.00
_cell.angle_beta   90.00
_cell.angle_gamma   90.00
#
_symmetry.space_group_name_H-M   'P 1'
#
loop_
_entity.id
_entity.type
_entity.pdbx_description
1 polymer ?
#
loop_
_entity_poly.entity_id
_entity_poly.type
_entity_poly.pdbx_seq_one_letter_code
_entity_poly.pdbx_strand_id
1 'polypeptide(L)' 'MQRGDKAMVLCFVEFTDAKCALTAMEALQGYKFDDKKQNSPLLRIHFAHFPFRLPSNQDEQRFGGAR' A
#
# COMPACT_ATOMS: atom_id res chain seq x y z
N MET A 1 -17.45 4.91 -23.90
CA MET A 1 -16.03 4.73 -23.58
C MET A 1 -15.90 3.59 -22.58
N GLN A 2 -15.51 2.39 -23.03
CA GLN A 2 -15.31 1.25 -22.13
C GLN A 2 -14.06 1.52 -21.29
N ARG A 3 -14.22 1.81 -19.98
CA ARG A 3 -13.14 1.63 -19.01
C ARG A 3 -12.93 0.12 -18.93
N GLY A 4 -12.06 -0.41 -19.78
CA GLY A 4 -11.64 -1.81 -19.71
C GLY A 4 -11.20 -2.11 -18.29
N ASP A 5 -11.84 -3.12 -17.71
CA ASP A 5 -11.66 -3.64 -16.36
C ASP A 5 -10.22 -4.16 -16.19
N LYS A 6 -9.26 -3.25 -16.05
CA LYS A 6 -7.86 -3.59 -15.83
C LYS A 6 -7.74 -3.87 -14.36
N ALA A 7 -7.79 -5.15 -13.99
CA ALA A 7 -7.54 -5.61 -12.63
C ALA A 7 -6.27 -4.92 -12.09
N MET A 8 -6.46 -4.07 -11.08
CA MET A 8 -5.37 -3.37 -10.40
C MET A 8 -5.06 -4.14 -9.13
N VAL A 9 -3.83 -4.63 -9.02
CA VAL A 9 -3.32 -5.19 -7.77
C VAL A 9 -3.02 -4.01 -6.84
N LEU A 10 -3.71 -3.98 -5.70
CA LEU A 10 -3.45 -3.02 -4.63
C LEU A 10 -2.70 -3.72 -3.50
N CYS A 11 -1.63 -3.09 -3.01
CA CYS A 11 -0.85 -3.55 -1.88
C CYS A 11 -0.78 -2.43 -0.84
N PHE A 12 -0.81 -2.83 0.44
CA PHE A 12 -0.63 -1.92 1.57
C PHE A 12 0.72 -2.22 2.22
N VAL A 13 1.42 -1.16 2.60
CA VAL A 13 2.70 -1.24 3.31
C VAL A 13 2.59 -0.34 4.52
N GLU A 14 2.94 -0.89 5.69
CA GLU A 14 3.07 -0.13 6.92
C GLU A 14 4.56 0.21 7.14
N PHE A 15 4.83 1.45 7.47
CA PHE A 15 6.17 1.93 7.83
C PHE A 15 6.20 2.27 9.32
N THR A 16 7.41 2.26 9.89
CA THR A 16 7.64 2.63 11.30
C THR A 16 7.17 4.04 11.63
N ASP A 17 7.32 4.97 10.69
CA ASP A 17 6.92 6.36 10.86
C ASP A 17 6.56 7.03 9.51
N ALA A 18 5.89 8.18 9.62
CA ALA A 18 5.39 8.91 8.47
C ALA A 18 6.51 9.47 7.56
N LYS A 19 7.71 9.76 8.09
CA LYS A 19 8.81 10.28 7.26
C LYS A 19 9.34 9.17 6.35
N CYS A 20 9.51 7.96 6.88
CA CYS A 20 9.87 6.79 6.07
C CYS A 20 8.84 6.52 4.97
N ALA A 21 7.53 6.59 5.29
CA ALA A 21 6.47 6.42 4.29
C ALA A 21 6.52 7.50 3.19
N LEU A 22 6.73 8.77 3.57
CA LEU A 22 6.84 9.88 2.63
C LEU A 22 8.05 9.71 1.70
N THR A 23 9.23 9.42 2.26
CA THR A 23 10.45 9.19 1.47
C THR A 23 10.28 8.03 0.49
N ALA A 24 9.70 6.91 0.93
CA ALA A 24 9.43 5.77 0.06
C ALA A 24 8.45 6.12 -1.06
N MET A 25 7.39 6.89 -0.74
CA MET A 25 6.44 7.39 -1.73
C MET A 25 7.16 8.26 -2.77
N GLU A 26 7.90 9.28 -2.36
CA GLU A 26 8.60 10.20 -3.27
C GLU A 26 9.63 9.49 -4.15
N ALA A 27 10.38 8.53 -3.58
CA ALA A 27 11.42 7.80 -4.30
C ALA A 27 10.87 6.81 -5.35
N LEU A 28 9.69 6.22 -5.09
CA LEU A 28 9.12 5.15 -5.93
C LEU A 28 7.92 5.62 -6.77
N GLN A 29 7.46 6.86 -6.58
CA GLN A 29 6.36 7.41 -7.36
C GLN A 29 6.71 7.43 -8.84
N GLY A 30 5.85 6.85 -9.68
CA GLY A 30 6.08 6.80 -11.11
C GLY A 30 7.06 5.71 -11.55
N TYR A 31 7.52 4.83 -10.65
CA TYR A 31 8.42 3.74 -11.02
C TYR A 31 7.79 2.85 -12.11
N LYS A 32 8.56 2.56 -13.16
CA LYS A 32 8.12 1.74 -14.27
C LYS A 32 8.50 0.28 -14.01
N PHE A 33 7.50 -0.58 -13.86
CA PHE A 33 7.73 -2.00 -13.55
C PHE A 33 8.53 -2.75 -14.62
N ASP A 34 8.32 -2.39 -15.89
CA ASP A 34 9.07 -2.96 -17.02
C ASP A 34 9.47 -1.83 -17.97
N ASP A 35 10.74 -1.43 -17.92
CA ASP A 35 11.28 -0.37 -18.77
C ASP A 35 11.18 -0.68 -20.27
N LYS A 36 11.20 -1.96 -20.64
CA LYS A 36 11.16 -2.40 -22.05
C LYS A 36 9.75 -2.34 -22.63
N LYS A 37 8.71 -2.31 -21.78
CA LYS A 37 7.32 -2.23 -22.22
C LYS A 37 6.87 -0.77 -22.34
N GLN A 38 6.55 -0.34 -23.56
CA GLN A 38 6.16 1.06 -23.84
C GLN A 38 4.99 1.55 -22.98
N ASN A 39 4.00 0.67 -22.73
CA ASN A 39 2.81 0.95 -21.92
C ASN A 39 2.84 0.24 -20.57
N SER A 40 4.03 0.07 -19.97
CA SER A 40 4.12 -0.44 -18.60
C SER A 40 3.36 0.49 -17.66
N PRO A 41 2.55 -0.04 -16.73
CA PRO A 41 1.97 0.78 -15.69
C PRO A 41 3.09 1.43 -14.86
N LEU A 42 2.83 2.67 -14.44
CA LEU A 42 3.66 3.37 -13.47
C LEU A 42 3.13 3.08 -12.08
N LEU A 43 4.04 2.84 -11.14
CA LEU A 43 3.72 2.66 -9.73
C LEU A 43 3.11 3.96 -9.18
N ARG A 44 1.99 3.82 -8.48
CA ARG A 44 1.28 4.93 -7.84
C ARG A 44 1.09 4.60 -6.38
N ILE A 45 1.72 5.38 -5.53
CA ILE A 45 1.67 5.25 -4.08
C ILE A 45 0.88 6.45 -3.54
N HIS A 46 0.03 6.19 -2.56
CA HIS A 46 -0.72 7.21 -1.83
C HIS A 46 -0.77 6.79 -0.36
N PHE A 47 -0.96 7.76 0.53
CA PHE A 47 -1.34 7.45 1.89
C PHE A 47 -2.69 6.75 1.89
N ALA A 48 -2.75 5.60 2.56
CA ALA A 48 -3.99 4.89 2.74
C ALA A 48 -4.86 5.67 3.74
N HIS A 49 -6.03 6.09 3.29
CA HIS A 49 -7.02 6.71 4.16
C HIS A 49 -8.00 5.63 4.61
N PHE A 50 -7.72 5.01 5.75
CA PHE A 50 -8.62 4.02 6.32
C PHE A 50 -9.72 4.73 7.13
N PRO A 51 -11.02 4.55 6.78
CA PRO A 51 -12.11 5.07 7.60
C PRO A 51 -12.28 4.31 8.92
N PHE A 52 -11.49 3.26 9.15
CA PHE A 52 -11.46 2.44 10.35
C PHE A 52 -10.02 2.19 10.78
N ARG A 53 -9.77 2.10 12.10
CA ARG A 53 -8.42 1.74 12.58
C ARG A 53 -8.13 0.29 12.20
N LEU A 54 -7.00 0.07 11.53
CA LEU A 54 -6.47 -1.28 11.36
C LEU A 54 -6.29 -1.87 12.77
N PRO A 55 -6.72 -3.14 13.00
CA PRO A 55 -6.45 -3.81 14.26
C PRO A 55 -4.95 -3.74 14.47
N SER A 56 -4.56 -3.07 15.55
CA SER A 56 -3.14 -2.96 15.87
C SER A 56 -2.70 -4.37 16.22
N ASN A 57 -1.48 -4.78 15.86
CA ASN A 57 -0.96 -6.11 16.24
C ASN A 57 -0.87 -6.31 17.78
N GLN A 58 -1.27 -5.31 18.58
CA GLN A 58 -1.48 -5.37 20.02
C GLN A 58 -2.84 -5.97 20.44
N ASP A 59 -3.82 -6.03 19.54
CA ASP A 59 -5.15 -6.58 19.84
C ASP A 59 -5.16 -8.12 19.85
N GLU A 60 -4.18 -8.79 19.26
CA GLU A 60 -4.01 -10.26 19.35
C GLU A 60 -3.57 -10.74 20.74
N GLN A 61 -3.11 -9.85 21.63
CA GLN A 61 -2.60 -10.25 22.94
C GLN A 61 -3.67 -10.33 24.05
N ARG A 62 -4.93 -9.92 23.78
CA ARG A 62 -5.98 -9.85 24.80
C ARG A 62 -6.87 -11.09 24.94
N PHE A 63 -6.76 -12.10 24.07
CA PHE A 63 -7.61 -13.30 24.12
C PHE A 63 -6.90 -14.59 24.52
N GLY A 64 -5.65 -14.54 24.99
CA GLY A 64 -4.87 -15.70 25.42
C GLY A 64 -4.91 -16.03 26.92
N GLY A 65 -5.95 -15.62 27.65
CA GLY A 65 -6.00 -15.70 29.12
C GLY A 65 -7.27 -16.34 29.67
N ALA A 66 -7.44 -17.64 29.49
CA ALA A 66 -8.28 -18.46 30.36
C ALA A 66 -7.65 -19.86 30.48
N ARG A 67 -7.01 -20.11 31.62
CA ARG A 67 -6.79 -21.45 32.16
C ARG A 67 -8.02 -21.85 32.97
#